data_AF-A0A7X6P326-F1
#
_entry.id   AF-A0A7X6P326-F1
#
_cell.length_a   1.000
_cell.length_b   1.000
_cell.length_c   1.000
_cell.angle_alpha   90.00
_cell.angle_beta   90.00
_cell.angle_gamma   90.00
#
_symmetry.space_group_name_H-M   'P 1'
#
loop_
_entity.id
_entity.type
_entity.pdbx_description
1 polymer ?
#
loop_
_entity_poly.entity_id
_entity_poly.type
_entity_poly.pdbx_seq_one_letter_code
_entity_poly.pdbx_strand_id
1 'polypeptide(L)'
;ALHAVADALAAHGFATKAEHHGDELRIVSDHCPFGEAPAEHPVICAVDRGIVSGMLEALYKETPVDLQASIPRGDARCVTSVESGQSA
;
A
#
# COMPACT_ATOMS: atom_id res chain seq x y z
N ALA A 1 -6.15 11.96 3.59
CA ALA A 1 -5.46 11.48 2.39
C ALA A 1 -5.43 9.95 2.32
N LEU A 2 -4.79 9.26 3.28
CA LEU A 2 -4.64 7.79 3.20
C LEU A 2 -5.97 7.02 3.12
N HIS A 3 -6.98 7.39 3.90
CA HIS A 3 -8.32 6.81 3.79
C HIS A 3 -8.93 7.01 2.39
N ALA A 4 -8.79 8.20 1.80
CA ALA A 4 -9.29 8.45 0.45
C ALA A 4 -8.56 7.62 -0.63
N VAL A 5 -7.26 7.36 -0.44
CA VAL A 5 -6.51 6.44 -1.31
C VAL A 5 -7.03 5.02 -1.15
N ALA A 6 -7.21 4.54 0.08
CA ALA A 6 -7.76 3.22 0.34
C ALA A 6 -9.18 3.04 -0.23
N ASP A 7 -10.05 4.05 -0.06
CA ASP A 7 -11.41 4.04 -0.58
C ASP A 7 -11.43 3.99 -2.11
N ALA A 8 -10.57 4.77 -2.78
CA ALA A 8 -10.47 4.77 -4.23
C ALA A 8 -9.94 3.44 -4.77
N LEU A 9 -8.94 2.84 -4.12
CA LEU A 9 -8.43 1.51 -4.45
C LEU A 9 -9.52 0.44 -4.25
N ALA A 10 -10.23 0.47 -3.13
CA ALA A 10 -11.34 -0.44 -2.83
C ALA A 10 -12.47 -0.33 -3.87
N ALA A 11 -12.83 0.90 -4.27
CA ALA A 11 -13.81 1.14 -5.32
C ALA A 11 -13.39 0.59 -6.70
N HIS A 12 -12.11 0.24 -6.88
CA HIS A 12 -11.56 -0.33 -8.11
C HIS A 12 -11.12 -1.79 -7.95
N GLY A 13 -11.59 -2.46 -6.90
CA GLY A 13 -11.39 -3.90 -6.70
C GLY A 13 -10.08 -4.26 -6.01
N PHE A 14 -9.28 -3.27 -5.59
CA PHE A 14 -8.12 -3.53 -4.75
C PHE A 14 -8.64 -3.71 -3.33
N ALA A 15 -8.66 -4.95 -2.82
CA ALA A 15 -9.20 -5.31 -1.50
C ALA A 15 -8.37 -4.70 -0.36
N THR A 16 -8.47 -3.39 -0.21
CA THR A 16 -7.50 -2.54 0.44
C THR A 16 -8.18 -1.63 1.45
N LYS A 17 -7.53 -1.43 2.59
CA LYS A 17 -8.02 -0.59 3.70
C LYS A 17 -6.88 0.21 4.30
N ALA A 18 -7.21 1.36 4.87
CA ALA A 18 -6.28 2.10 5.72
C ALA A 18 -6.41 1.59 7.16
N GLU A 19 -5.28 1.35 7.82
CA GLU A 19 -5.21 0.92 9.22
C GLU A 19 -4.19 1.74 10.00
N HIS A 20 -4.41 1.86 11.31
CA HIS A 20 -3.39 2.27 12.27
C HIS A 20 -2.80 1.03 12.92
N HIS A 21 -1.47 0.98 13.08
CA HIS A 21 -0.86 0.06 14.04
C HIS A 21 0.31 0.73 14.74
N GLY A 22 0.14 0.93 16.05
CA GLY A 22 0.88 1.92 16.82
C GLY A 22 0.59 3.34 16.30
N ASP A 23 1.65 4.14 16.21
CA ASP A 23 1.60 5.49 15.67
C ASP A 23 1.72 5.53 14.12
N GLU A 24 1.84 4.38 13.47
CA GLU A 24 2.01 4.28 12.01
C GLU A 24 0.69 4.11 11.29
N LEU A 25 0.55 4.87 10.21
CA LEU A 25 -0.52 4.74 9.22
C LEU A 25 -0.10 3.78 8.10
N ARG A 26 -1.04 2.94 7.64
CA ARG A 26 -0.75 1.85 6.70
C ARG A 26 -1.88 1.65 5.72
N ILE A 27 -1.52 1.17 4.54
CA ILE A 27 -2.43 0.49 3.63
C ILE A 27 -2.23 -1.01 3.79
N VAL A 28 -3.33 -1.73 4.01
CA VAL A 28 -3.34 -3.19 4.16
C VAL A 28 -4.25 -3.79 3.11
N SER A 29 -3.75 -4.81 2.42
CA SER A 29 -4.54 -5.62 1.49
C SER A 29 -4.52 -7.08 1.93
N ASP A 30 -5.68 -7.59 2.34
CA ASP A 30 -5.84 -8.99 2.77
C ASP A 30 -5.73 -9.97 1.60
N HIS A 31 -5.96 -9.49 0.38
CA HIS A 31 -5.72 -10.21 -0.87
C HIS A 31 -4.91 -9.32 -1.81
N CYS A 32 -3.98 -9.91 -2.57
CA CYS A 32 -3.24 -9.13 -3.56
C CYS A 32 -4.19 -8.71 -4.71
N PRO A 33 -4.26 -7.42 -5.07
CA PRO A 33 -5.09 -6.96 -6.20
C PRO A 33 -4.70 -7.56 -7.55
N PHE A 34 -3.49 -8.10 -7.64
CA PHE A 34 -2.95 -8.75 -8.84
C PHE A 34 -3.03 -10.29 -8.78
N GLY A 35 -3.77 -10.84 -7.80
CA GLY A 35 -3.89 -12.29 -7.62
C GLY A 35 -2.54 -12.94 -7.38
N GLU A 36 -2.25 -14.01 -8.14
CA GLU A 36 -1.02 -14.79 -8.02
C GLU A 36 0.14 -14.26 -8.88
N ALA A 37 -0.13 -13.31 -9.79
CA ALA A 37 0.87 -12.77 -10.71
C ALA A 37 2.17 -12.27 -10.04
N PRO A 38 2.15 -11.69 -8.83
CA PRO A 38 3.38 -11.25 -8.16
C PRO A 38 4.33 -12.38 -7.73
N ALA A 39 3.88 -13.64 -7.68
CA ALA A 39 4.75 -14.78 -7.42
C ALA A 39 5.74 -15.02 -8.58
N GLU A 40 5.27 -14.86 -9.82
CA GLU A 40 6.10 -14.98 -11.03
C GLU A 40 6.78 -13.65 -11.39
N HIS A 41 6.16 -12.53 -11.01
CA HIS A 41 6.60 -11.19 -11.34
C HIS A 41 6.63 -10.26 -10.11
N PRO A 42 7.65 -10.38 -9.23
CA PRO A 42 7.75 -9.59 -8.00
C PRO A 42 7.72 -8.06 -8.22
N VAL A 43 8.05 -7.59 -9.42
CA VAL A 43 7.94 -6.19 -9.86
C VAL A 43 6.52 -5.63 -9.71
N ILE A 44 5.49 -6.47 -9.79
CA ILE A 44 4.08 -6.05 -9.62
C ILE A 44 3.83 -5.46 -8.22
N CYS A 45 4.53 -5.95 -7.18
CA CYS A 45 4.44 -5.34 -5.85
C CYS A 45 5.01 -3.90 -5.82
N ALA A 46 5.99 -3.59 -6.67
CA ALA A 46 6.50 -2.24 -6.82
C ALA A 46 5.52 -1.33 -7.57
N VAL A 47 4.74 -1.88 -8.51
CA VAL A 47 3.67 -1.15 -9.22
C VAL A 47 2.57 -0.72 -8.23
N ASP A 48 2.09 -1.64 -7.40
CA ASP A 48 1.11 -1.34 -6.34
C ASP A 48 1.57 -0.18 -5.45
N ARG A 49 2.81 -0.26 -4.96
CA ARG A 49 3.43 0.80 -4.16
C ARG A 49 3.53 2.13 -4.91
N GLY A 50 3.87 2.08 -6.20
CA GLY A 50 3.91 3.27 -7.06
C GLY A 50 2.56 3.94 -7.21
N ILE A 51 1.48 3.15 -7.35
CA ILE A 51 0.10 3.67 -7.40
C ILE A 51 -0.23 4.40 -6.09
N VAL A 52 0.01 3.76 -4.94
CA VAL A 52 -0.25 4.38 -3.63
C VAL A 52 0.54 5.68 -3.46
N SER A 53 1.84 5.66 -3.77
CA SER A 53 2.72 6.83 -3.68
C SER A 53 2.21 7.99 -4.55
N GLY A 54 1.89 7.72 -5.81
CA GLY A 54 1.42 8.75 -6.75
C GLY A 54 0.06 9.34 -6.35
N MET A 55 -0.84 8.52 -5.80
CA MET A 55 -2.12 9.01 -5.29
C MET A 55 -1.95 9.89 -4.04
N LEU A 56 -1.01 9.55 -3.15
CA LEU A 56 -0.69 10.37 -1.97
C LEU A 56 -0.04 11.70 -2.38
N GLU A 57 0.85 11.69 -3.37
CA GLU A 57 1.45 12.88 -3.94
C GLU A 57 0.37 13.85 -4.47
N ALA A 58 -0.58 13.33 -5.24
CA ALA A 58 -1.67 14.12 -5.83
C ALA A 58 -2.66 14.67 -4.78
N LEU A 59 -2.89 13.95 -3.68
CA LEU A 59 -3.93 14.28 -2.69
C LEU A 59 -3.40 14.99 -1.44
N TYR A 60 -2.09 14.96 -1.19
CA TYR A 60 -1.49 15.51 0.03
C TYR A 60 -0.14 16.17 -0.22
N LYS A 61 0.89 15.36 -0.42
CA LYS A 61 2.27 15.75 -0.75
C LYS A 61 3.06 14.48 -1.07
N GLU A 62 4.24 14.64 -1.64
CA GLU A 62 5.20 13.55 -1.74
C GLU A 62 5.38 12.88 -0.38
N THR A 63 5.02 11.60 -0.31
CA THR A 63 4.95 10.82 0.93
C THR A 63 5.69 9.52 0.67
N PRO A 64 6.83 9.27 1.36
CA PRO A 64 7.53 8.00 1.26
C PRO A 64 6.63 6.84 1.67
N VAL A 65 6.65 5.80 0.86
CA VAL A 65 5.93 4.55 1.11
C VAL A 65 6.88 3.38 1.06
N ASP A 66 6.69 2.41 1.94
CA ASP A 66 7.52 1.21 1.98
C ASP A 66 6.68 -0.07 2.04
N LEU A 67 7.21 -1.15 1.45
CA LEU A 67 6.58 -2.47 1.45
C LEU A 67 7.09 -3.29 2.64
N GLN A 68 6.30 -3.29 3.70
CA GLN A 68 6.60 -3.95 4.98
C GLN A 68 6.34 -5.46 4.94
N ALA A 69 5.28 -5.89 4.24
CA ALA A 69 4.91 -7.29 4.09
C ALA A 69 4.26 -7.53 2.72
N SER A 70 4.44 -8.72 2.16
CA SER A 70 3.74 -9.12 0.93
C SER A 70 3.56 -10.62 0.79
N ILE A 71 2.43 -11.02 0.19
CA ILE A 71 2.12 -12.43 -0.08
C ILE A 71 3.23 -13.14 -0.87
N PRO A 72 3.87 -12.54 -1.88
CA PRO A 72 5.00 -13.17 -2.59
C PRO A 72 6.25 -13.40 -1.72
N ARG A 73 6.40 -12.68 -0.61
CA ARG A 73 7.47 -12.92 0.38
C ARG A 73 7.10 -14.02 1.38
N GLY A 74 5.90 -14.58 1.30
CA GLY A 74 5.36 -15.58 2.22
C GLY A 74 4.54 -14.99 3.37
N ASP A 75 4.25 -13.68 3.37
CA ASP A 75 3.43 -13.05 4.39
C ASP A 75 1.93 -13.33 4.19
N ALA A 76 1.15 -13.22 5.26
CA ALA A 76 -0.30 -13.46 5.21
C ALA A 76 -1.10 -12.36 4.49
N ARG A 77 -0.51 -11.16 4.31
CA ARG A 77 -1.16 -9.97 3.76
C ARG A 77 -0.12 -9.00 3.22
N CYS A 78 -0.54 -8.13 2.30
CA CYS A 78 0.31 -7.04 1.82
C CYS A 78 0.14 -5.81 2.72
N VAL A 79 1.26 -5.19 3.11
CA VAL A 79 1.28 -4.00 3.96
C VAL A 79 2.21 -2.96 3.34
N THR A 80 1.64 -1.82 2.98
CA THR A 80 2.36 -0.62 2.56
C THR A 80 2.27 0.42 3.67
N SER A 81 3.39 0.70 4.34
CA SER A 81 3.45 1.77 5.34
C SER A 81 3.61 3.12 4.66
N VAL A 82 3.06 4.17 5.28
CA VAL A 82 3.47 5.55 5.01
C VAL A 82 4.39 5.98 6.13
N GLU A 83 5.60 6.44 5.81
CA GLU A 83 6.40 7.12 6.83
C GLU A 83 5.77 8.49 7.06
N SER A 84 5.17 8.68 8.24
CA SER A 84 4.88 10.02 8.74
C SER A 84 6.23 10.67 8.99
N GLY A 85 6.74 11.44 8.01
CA GLY A 85 8.06 12.08 8.08
C GLY A 85 8.31 12.66 9.48
N GLN A 86 9.17 11.98 10.24
CA GLN A 86 9.74 12.53 11.45
C GLN A 86 10.73 13.59 11.01
N SER A 87 10.53 14.80 11.51
CA SER A 87 11.47 15.90 11.35
C SER A 87 12.90 15.44 11.66
N ALA A 88 13.79 15.64 10.70
CA ALA A 88 15.20 15.92 10.93
C ALA A 88 15.63 16.94 9.87
#